data_AF-A0A1J4LUB3-F1
#
_entry.id   AF-A0A1J4LUB3-F1
#
_cell.length_a   1.000
_cell.length_b   1.000
_cell.length_c   1.000
_cell.angle_alpha   90.00
_cell.angle_beta   90.00
_cell.angle_gamma   90.00
#
_symmetry.space_group_name_H-M   'P 1'
#
loop_
_entity.id
_entity.type
_entity.pdbx_description
1 polymer ?
#
loop_
_entity_poly.entity_id
_entity_poly.type
_entity_poly.pdbx_seq_one_letter_code
_entity_poly.pdbx_strand_id
1 'polypeptide(L)' 'MQPREVDPTDGRVLERNYDYAQRNVRLLAMWYECDVERVLELLAEHGIELSRNDRLEFGSYYRSVRRASNVTESRAK' A
#
# COMPACT_ATOMS: atom_id res chain seq x y z
N MET A 1 14.85 -25.59 -7.14
CA MET A 1 14.44 -24.67 -6.06
C MET A 1 12.94 -24.76 -5.95
N GLN A 2 12.39 -25.07 -4.77
CA GLN A 2 10.95 -24.92 -4.53
C GLN A 2 10.64 -23.42 -4.49
N PRO A 3 9.54 -22.93 -5.13
CA PRO A 3 9.11 -21.56 -4.96
C PRO A 3 8.82 -21.33 -3.47
N ARG A 4 9.42 -20.29 -2.89
CA ARG A 4 8.99 -19.85 -1.56
C ARG A 4 7.65 -19.17 -1.74
N GLU A 5 6.66 -19.59 -0.98
CA GLU A 5 5.41 -18.87 -0.85
C GLU A 5 5.74 -17.54 -0.16
N VAL A 6 5.51 -16.43 -0.87
CA VAL A 6 5.77 -15.08 -0.39
C VAL A 6 4.44 -14.36 -0.35
N ASP A 7 4.07 -13.86 0.83
CA ASP A 7 2.88 -13.04 1.00
C ASP A 7 3.08 -11.70 0.24
N PRO A 8 2.27 -11.41 -0.80
CA PRO A 8 2.40 -10.17 -1.56
C PRO A 8 1.96 -8.94 -0.75
N THR A 9 1.29 -9.13 0.39
CA THR A 9 0.85 -8.05 1.27
C THR A 9 1.83 -7.75 2.41
N ASP A 10 2.87 -8.57 2.61
CA ASP A 10 3.97 -8.21 3.50
C ASP A 10 4.57 -6.86 3.12
N GLY A 11 4.74 -5.96 4.10
CA GLY A 11 5.13 -4.57 3.83
C GLY A 11 6.40 -4.41 3.00
N ARG A 12 7.40 -5.30 3.16
CA ARG A 12 8.65 -5.22 2.38
C ARG A 12 8.45 -5.69 0.95
N VAL A 13 7.62 -6.71 0.75
CA VAL A 13 7.26 -7.23 -0.57
C VAL A 13 6.40 -6.21 -1.30
N LEU A 14 5.42 -5.64 -0.61
CA LEU A 14 4.53 -4.61 -1.12
C LEU A 14 5.29 -3.36 -1.55
N GLU A 15 6.22 -2.84 -0.73
CA GLU A 15 7.04 -1.67 -1.09
C GLU A 15 7.87 -1.95 -2.34
N ARG A 16 8.51 -3.13 -2.41
CA ARG A 16 9.30 -3.54 -3.56
C ARG A 16 8.44 -3.69 -4.82
N ASN A 17 7.25 -4.26 -4.71
CA ASN A 17 6.32 -4.40 -5.83
C ASN A 17 5.79 -3.04 -6.29
N TYR A 18 5.57 -2.10 -5.36
CA TYR A 18 5.24 -0.72 -5.69
C TYR A 18 6.38 -0.02 -6.45
N ASP A 19 7.63 -0.21 -6.04
CA ASP A 19 8.79 0.28 -6.79
C ASP A 19 8.90 -0.36 -8.18
N TYR A 20 8.64 -1.67 -8.31
CA TYR A 20 8.59 -2.35 -9.61
C TYR A 20 7.45 -1.84 -10.50
N ALA A 21 6.32 -1.48 -9.91
CA ALA A 21 5.23 -0.77 -10.58
C ALA A 21 5.56 0.71 -10.87
N GLN A 22 6.83 1.11 -10.78
CA GLN A 22 7.31 2.48 -10.98
C GLN A 22 6.62 3.50 -10.06
N ARG A 23 6.24 3.04 -8.86
CA ARG A 23 5.47 3.78 -7.87
C ARG A 23 4.16 4.36 -8.43
N ASN A 24 3.40 3.50 -9.10
CA ASN A 24 2.07 3.76 -9.64
C ASN A 24 1.04 2.79 -9.03
N VAL A 25 0.13 3.31 -8.21
CA VAL A 25 -0.88 2.48 -7.52
C VAL A 25 -1.86 1.79 -8.46
N ARG A 26 -2.16 2.35 -9.64
CA ARG A 26 -3.05 1.70 -10.60
C ARG A 26 -2.42 0.48 -11.23
N LEU A 27 -1.14 0.58 -11.57
CA LEU A 27 -0.39 -0.55 -12.12
C LEU A 27 -0.24 -1.65 -11.07
N LEU A 28 0.06 -1.28 -9.82
CA LEU A 28 0.14 -2.24 -8.72
C LEU A 28 -1.21 -2.92 -8.46
N ALA A 29 -2.31 -2.16 -8.46
CA ALA A 29 -3.67 -2.69 -8.31
C ALA A 29 -4.02 -3.70 -9.41
N MET A 30 -3.65 -3.39 -10.66
CA MET A 30 -3.80 -4.32 -11.78
C MET A 30 -3.00 -5.62 -11.56
N TRP A 31 -1.76 -5.56 -11.07
CA TRP A 31 -0.96 -6.75 -10.80
C TRP A 31 -1.53 -7.60 -9.66
N TYR A 32 -2.14 -6.96 -8.67
CA TYR A 32 -2.73 -7.61 -7.52
C TYR A 32 -4.19 -8.03 -7.76
N GLU A 33 -4.72 -7.74 -8.96
CA GLU A 33 -6.11 -8.01 -9.35
C GLU A 33 -7.13 -7.47 -8.32
N CYS A 34 -6.89 -6.26 -7.82
CA CYS A 34 -7.73 -5.62 -6.81
C CYS A 34 -7.96 -4.14 -7.10
N ASP A 35 -8.82 -3.48 -6.31
CA ASP A 35 -9.11 -2.07 -6.47
C ASP A 35 -7.97 -1.17 -5.97
N VAL A 36 -7.86 0.03 -6.55
CA VAL A 36 -6.87 1.04 -6.15
C VAL A 36 -7.01 1.42 -4.67
N GLU A 37 -8.25 1.49 -4.15
CA GLU A 37 -8.50 1.77 -2.73
C GLU A 37 -7.84 0.72 -1.83
N ARG A 38 -7.93 -0.56 -2.20
CA ARG A 38 -7.33 -1.64 -1.43
C ARG A 38 -5.81 -1.54 -1.38
N VAL A 39 -5.18 -1.17 -2.50
CA VAL A 39 -3.73 -0.92 -2.52
C VAL A 39 -3.35 0.27 -1.65
N LEU A 40 -4.13 1.36 -1.70
CA LEU A 40 -3.88 2.54 -0.87
C LEU A 40 -3.98 2.23 0.62
N GLU A 41 -4.94 1.39 1.02
CA GLU A 41 -5.07 0.90 2.40
C GLU A 41 -3.84 0.11 2.83
N LEU A 42 -3.40 -0.87 2.03
CA LEU A 42 -2.21 -1.68 2.32
C LEU A 42 -0.95 -0.81 2.44
N LEU A 43 -0.75 0.13 1.52
CA LEU A 43 0.37 1.07 1.59
C LEU A 43 0.29 1.97 2.83
N ALA A 44 -0.92 2.37 3.25
CA ALA A 44 -1.12 3.20 4.43
C ALA A 44 -0.85 2.42 5.73
N GLU A 45 -1.33 1.18 5.80
CA GLU A 45 -1.14 0.25 6.92
C GLU A 45 0.35 -0.03 7.17
N HIS A 46 1.12 -0.26 6.11
CA HIS A 46 2.56 -0.47 6.21
C HIS A 46 3.39 0.83 6.23
N GLY A 47 2.74 2.00 6.20
CA GLY A 47 3.40 3.30 6.26
C GLY A 47 4.26 3.66 5.03
N ILE A 48 4.04 2.98 3.90
CA ILE A 48 4.78 3.15 2.64
C ILE A 48 4.34 4.45 1.97
N GLU A 49 5.29 5.34 1.71
CA GLU A 49 4.98 6.66 1.16
C GLU A 49 4.54 6.60 -0.31
N LEU A 50 3.44 7.27 -0.63
CA LEU A 50 3.02 7.47 -2.01
C LEU A 50 4.02 8.31 -2.81
N SER A 51 4.17 8.02 -4.10
CA SER A 51 4.90 8.89 -5.04
C SER A 51 4.29 10.29 -5.15
N ARG A 52 5.00 11.26 -5.74
CA ARG A 52 4.44 12.60 -5.92
C ARG A 52 3.14 12.57 -6.73
N ASN A 53 3.07 11.78 -7.79
CA ASN A 53 1.90 11.69 -8.66
C ASN A 53 0.72 11.06 -7.91
N ASP A 54 0.96 9.92 -7.26
CA ASP A 54 -0.08 9.25 -6.49
C ASP A 54 -0.54 10.10 -5.29
N ARG A 55 0.33 10.90 -4.69
CA ARG A 55 -0.06 11.87 -3.64
C ARG A 55 -0.97 12.98 -4.16
N LEU A 56 -0.72 13.49 -5.36
CA LEU A 56 -1.55 14.55 -5.95
C LEU A 56 -2.97 14.07 -6.18
N GLU A 57 -3.11 12.81 -6.57
CA GLU A 57 -4.41 12.23 -6.90
C GLU A 57 -5.11 11.59 -5.69
N PHE A 58 -4.42 10.72 -4.95
CA PHE A 58 -4.99 9.88 -3.91
C PHE A 58 -4.62 10.30 -2.48
N GLY A 59 -3.78 11.33 -2.33
CA GLY A 59 -3.19 11.68 -1.03
C GLY A 59 -4.20 12.05 0.05
N SER A 60 -5.38 12.57 -0.30
CA SER A 60 -6.44 12.88 0.66
C SER A 60 -7.01 11.60 1.31
N TYR A 61 -7.38 10.62 0.49
CA TYR A 61 -7.89 9.33 0.94
C TYR A 61 -6.82 8.57 1.74
N TYR A 62 -5.61 8.45 1.19
CA TYR A 62 -4.48 7.77 1.85
C TYR A 62 -4.19 8.33 3.25
N ARG A 63 -4.16 9.66 3.41
CA ARG A 63 -3.95 10.27 4.75
C ARG A 63 -5.09 10.00 5.71
N SER A 64 -6.32 9.90 5.22
CA SER A 64 -7.49 9.60 6.03
C SER A 64 -7.42 8.16 6.56
N VAL A 65 -7.09 7.21 5.68
CA VAL A 65 -6.89 5.80 6.06
C VAL A 65 -5.73 5.66 7.06
N ARG A 66 -4.56 6.23 6.75
CA ARG A 66 -3.39 6.15 7.63
C ARG A 66 -3.65 6.69 9.04
N ARG A 67 -4.45 7.76 9.16
CA ARG A 67 -4.86 8.28 10.48
C ARG A 67 -5.78 7.31 11.23
N ALA A 68 -6.73 6.68 10.54
CA ALA A 68 -7.63 5.71 11.14
C ALA A 68 -6.88 4.47 11.66
N SER A 69 -5.90 3.98 10.90
CA SER A 69 -5.04 2.85 11.31
C SER A 69 -4.24 3.18 12.57
N ASN A 70 -3.61 4.37 12.62
CA ASN A 70 -2.82 4.81 13.78
C ASN A 70 -3.67 5.02 15.05
N VAL A 71 -4.91 5.48 14.91
CA VAL A 71 -5.85 5.63 16.03
C VAL A 71 -6.26 4.27 16.58
N THR A 72 -6.43 3.27 15.71
CA THR A 72 -6.78 1.90 16.11
C THR A 72 -5.65 1.25 16.90
N GLU A 73 -4.40 1.41 16.46
CA GLU A 73 -3.22 0.88 17.14
C GLU A 73 -2.96 1.55 18.50
N SER A 74 -3.31 2.84 18.63
CA SER A 74 -3.18 3.59 19.89
C SER A 74 -4.24 3.23 20.94
N ARG A 75 -5.37 2.63 20.54
CA ARG A 75 -6.43 2.15 21.45
C ARG A 75 -6.25 0.69 21.89
N ALA A 76 -5.39 -0.06 21.19
CA ALA A 76 -5.10 -1.47 21.47
C ALA A 76 -3.89 -1.66 22.43
N LYS A 77 -3.24 -0.57 22.84
CA LYS A 77 -2.17 -0.54 23.85
C LYS A 77 -2.70 0.03 25.16
#